data_AF-A0A7K7R899-F1
#
_entry.id   AF-A0A7K7R899-F1
#
_cell.length_a   1.000
_cell.length_b   1.000
_cell.length_c   1.000
_cell.angle_alpha   90.00
_cell.angle_beta   90.00
_cell.angle_gamma   90.00
#
_symmetry.space_group_name_H-M   'P 1'
#
loop_
_entity.id
_entity.type
_entity.pdbx_description
1 polymer ?
#
loop_
_entity_poly.entity_id
_entity_poly.type
_entity_poly.pdbx_seq_one_letter_code
_entity_poly.pdbx_strand_id
1 'polypeptide(L)' 'HTGERPYLCAECGKSFGRSSSLACHQRIHAEAKPFPCRVCGKAFTQLSSFQSHQRVHTGERPFLCPQCGRTF' A
#
# COMPACT_ATOMS: atom_id res chain seq x y z
N HIS A 1 -23.23 3.75 0.77
CA HIS A 1 -22.01 4.18 1.47
C HIS A 1 -22.24 5.58 2.03
N THR A 2 -22.30 5.74 3.35
CA THR A 2 -22.61 7.02 4.03
C THR A 2 -21.50 8.07 3.93
N GLY A 3 -20.35 7.76 3.33
CA GLY A 3 -19.26 8.71 3.08
C GLY A 3 -18.57 9.23 4.35
N GLU A 4 -19.00 8.79 5.53
CA GLU A 4 -18.46 9.25 6.81
C GLU A 4 -17.00 8.85 6.97
N ARG A 5 -16.19 9.81 7.43
CA ARG A 5 -14.74 9.67 7.62
C ARG A 5 -14.37 10.19 9.02
N PRO A 6 -14.74 9.48 10.10
CA PRO A 6 -14.58 9.97 11.46
C PRO A 6 -13.11 10.04 11.90
N TYR A 7 -12.19 9.39 11.18
CA TYR A 7 -10.78 9.32 11.58
C TYR A 7 -9.97 10.45 10.92
N LEU A 8 -9.67 11.51 11.67
CA LEU A 8 -8.92 12.68 11.20
C LEU A 8 -7.41 12.56 11.51
N CYS A 9 -6.58 12.92 10.55
CA CYS A 9 -5.15 13.14 10.77
C CYS A 9 -4.92 14.53 11.35
N ALA A 10 -4.37 14.61 12.55
CA ALA A 10 -4.08 15.87 13.22
C ALA A 10 -3.00 16.71 12.50
N GLU A 11 -2.06 16.07 11.80
CA GLU A 11 -0.94 16.76 11.15
C GLU A 11 -1.31 17.42 9.82
N CYS A 12 -2.27 16.87 9.08
CA CYS A 12 -2.62 17.39 7.75
C CYS A 12 -4.13 17.54 7.48
N GLY A 13 -4.98 17.27 8.48
CA GLY A 13 -6.43 17.40 8.39
C GLY A 13 -7.13 16.38 7.49
N LYS A 14 -6.43 15.39 6.92
CA LYS A 14 -7.06 14.36 6.08
C LYS A 14 -7.92 13.42 6.92
N SER A 15 -9.14 13.16 6.46
CA SER A 15 -10.07 12.24 7.10
C SER A 15 -10.06 10.86 6.43
N PHE A 16 -10.39 9.81 7.17
CA PHE A 16 -10.45 8.43 6.70
C PHE A 16 -11.69 7.72 7.27
N GLY A 17 -12.23 6.75 6.53
CA GLY A 17 -13.38 5.94 6.97
C GLY A 17 -13.00 4.80 7.93
N ARG A 18 -11.71 4.49 8.07
CA ARG A 18 -11.19 3.41 8.93
C ARG A 18 -9.97 3.88 9.71
N SER A 19 -9.89 3.51 10.98
CA SER A 19 -8.73 3.79 11.86
C SER A 19 -7.43 3.22 11.29
N SER A 20 -7.46 2.01 10.74
CA SER A 20 -6.29 1.38 10.10
C SER A 20 -5.76 2.17 8.91
N SER A 21 -6.65 2.84 8.15
CA SER A 21 -6.26 3.71 7.04
C SER A 21 -5.59 5.00 7.54
N LEU A 22 -6.10 5.58 8.63
CA LEU A 22 -5.44 6.72 9.30
C LEU A 22 -4.07 6.33 9.86
N ALA A 23 -3.97 5.20 10.58
CA ALA A 23 -2.71 4.72 11.17
C ALA A 23 -1.66 4.44 10.09
N CYS A 24 -2.07 3.87 8.96
CA CYS A 24 -1.17 3.70 7.82
C CYS A 24 -0.75 5.04 7.22
N HIS A 25 -1.67 6.01 7.12
CA HIS A 25 -1.37 7.34 6.61
C HIS A 25 -0.35 8.08 7.48
N GLN A 26 -0.47 7.99 8.81
CA GLN A 26 0.46 8.63 9.75
C GLN A 26 1.92 8.17 9.57
N ARG A 27 2.15 6.95 9.06
CA ARG A 27 3.51 6.47 8.74
C ARG A 27 4.21 7.31 7.66
N ILE A 28 3.45 8.03 6.83
CA ILE A 28 4.01 8.91 5.80
C ILE A 28 4.65 10.13 6.45
N HIS A 29 4.05 10.67 7.51
CA HIS A 29 4.61 11.83 8.23
C HIS A 29 5.82 11.47 9.07
N ALA A 30 5.83 10.27 9.65
CA ALA A 30 6.97 9.77 10.41
C ALA A 30 8.17 9.35 9.53
N GLU A 31 8.07 9.48 8.20
CA GLU A 31 9.00 8.91 7.19
C GLU A 31 9.33 7.40 7.41
N ALA A 32 8.56 6.73 8.26
CA ALA A 32 8.78 5.38 8.70
C ALA A 32 8.29 4.42 7.60
N LYS A 33 9.25 3.87 6.86
CA LYS A 33 8.99 2.87 5.82
C LYS A 33 9.55 1.51 6.29
N PRO A 34 8.78 0.75 7.09
CA PRO A 34 9.26 -0.49 7.70
C PRO A 34 9.56 -1.61 6.69
N PHE A 35 9.14 -1.45 5.43
CA PHE A 35 9.33 -2.46 4.39
C PHE A 35 10.28 -1.97 3.29
N PRO A 36 11.61 -2.00 3.52
CA PRO A 36 12.61 -1.68 2.51
C PRO A 36 12.83 -2.83 1.54
N CYS A 37 12.86 -2.53 0.25
CA CYS A 37 13.31 -3.44 -0.79
C CYS A 37 14.83 -3.51 -0.80
N ARG A 38 15.38 -4.70 -0.54
CA ARG A 38 16.83 -4.94 -0.57
C ARG A 38 17.43 -4.95 -1.98
N VAL A 39 16.60 -5.08 -3.02
CA VAL A 39 17.06 -5.13 -4.41
C VAL A 39 17.30 -3.73 -4.99
N CYS A 40 16.38 -2.79 -4.75
CA CYS A 40 16.44 -1.45 -5.35
C CYS A 40 16.39 -0.29 -4.33
N GLY A 41 16.41 -0.59 -3.03
CA GLY A 41 16.40 0.42 -1.96
C GLY A 41 15.06 1.13 -1.73
N LYS A 42 14.04 0.92 -2.57
CA LYS A 42 12.71 1.51 -2.38
C LYS A 42 12.06 0.97 -1.12
N ALA A 43 11.54 1.85 -0.28
CA ALA A 43 10.84 1.47 0.95
C ALA A 43 9.35 1.82 0.92
N PHE A 44 8.53 1.00 1.57
CA PHE A 44 7.08 1.09 1.57
C PHE A 44 6.52 1.18 3.00
N THR A 45 5.39 1.86 3.14
CA THR A 45 4.67 2.01 4.42
C THR A 45 3.71 0.84 4.70
N GLN A 46 3.35 0.07 3.68
CA GLN A 46 2.41 -1.06 3.72
C GLN A 46 3.06 -2.35 3.21
N LEU A 47 2.76 -3.45 3.89
CA LEU A 47 3.26 -4.79 3.52
C LEU A 47 2.72 -5.25 2.17
N SER A 48 1.41 -5.05 1.91
CA SER A 48 0.78 -5.44 0.63
C SER A 48 1.41 -4.71 -0.57
N SER A 49 1.71 -3.42 -0.41
CA SER A 49 2.41 -2.64 -1.44
C SER A 49 3.85 -3.15 -1.66
N PHE A 50 4.56 -3.49 -0.58
CA PHE A 50 5.89 -4.09 -0.67
C PHE A 50 5.88 -5.45 -1.37
N GLN A 51 5.00 -6.36 -0.95
CA GLN A 51 4.84 -7.68 -1.58
C GLN A 51 4.48 -7.56 -3.06
N SER A 52 3.55 -6.65 -3.39
CA SER A 52 3.21 -6.37 -4.77
C SER A 52 4.41 -5.87 -5.57
N HIS A 53 5.22 -4.99 -4.98
CA HIS A 53 6.44 -4.49 -5.60
C HIS A 53 7.49 -5.57 -5.82
N GLN A 54 7.64 -6.54 -4.90
CA GLN A 54 8.61 -7.62 -5.07
C GLN A 54 8.40 -8.41 -6.37
N ARG A 55 7.15 -8.53 -6.83
CA ARG A 55 6.81 -9.18 -8.10
C ARG A 55 7.43 -8.51 -9.33
N VAL A 56 7.76 -7.22 -9.25
CA VAL A 56 8.47 -6.51 -10.32
C VAL A 56 9.89 -7.05 -10.51
N HIS A 57 10.53 -7.52 -9.43
CA HIS A 57 11.87 -8.09 -9.49
C HIS A 57 11.86 -9.57 -9.86
N THR A 58 10.84 -10.31 -9.42
CA THR A 58 10.73 -11.75 -9.73
C THR A 58 10.08 -12.02 -11.09
N GLY A 59 9.38 -11.04 -11.66
CA GLY A 59 8.57 -11.22 -12.87
C GLY A 59 7.33 -12.10 -12.66
N GLU A 60 6.94 -12.36 -11.41
CA GLU A 60 5.79 -13.20 -11.08
C GLU A 60 4.49 -12.51 -11.50
N ARG A 61 3.67 -13.23 -12.28
CA ARG A 61 2.38 -12.76 -12.81
C ARG A 61 1.27 -13.75 -12.41
N PRO A 62 0.80 -13.70 -11.16
CA PRO A 62 -0.07 -14.72 -10.59
C PRO A 62 -1.50 -14.68 -11.14
N PHE A 63 -1.90 -13.59 -11.82
CA PHE A 63 -3.28 -13.44 -12.27
C PHE A 63 -3.42 -13.87 -13.73
N LEU A 64 -4.10 -14.98 -13.98
CA LEU A 64 -4.42 -15.46 -15.32
C LEU A 64 -5.77 -14.92 -15.78
N CYS A 65 -5.83 -14.35 -16.99
CA CYS A 65 -7.11 -14.11 -17.65
C CYS A 65 -7.61 -15.40 -18.32
N PRO A 66 -8.74 -15.98 -17.88
CA PRO A 66 -9.24 -17.23 -18.44
C PRO A 66 -9.74 -17.11 -19.88
N GLN A 67 -10.06 -15.90 -20.35
CA GLN A 67 -10.57 -15.68 -21.71
C GLN A 67 -9.44 -15.60 -22.75
N CYS A 68 -8.30 -15.00 -22.41
CA CYS A 68 -7.21 -14.78 -23.37
C CYS A 68 -5.88 -15.44 -22.97
N GLY A 69 -5.82 -16.13 -21.84
CA GLY A 69 -4.64 -16.87 -21.37
C GLY A 69 -3.47 -15.99 -20.92
N ARG A 70 -3.61 -14.67 -20.91
CA ARG A 70 -2.53 -13.75 -20.50
C ARG A 70 -2.41 -13.71 -18.99
N THR A 71 -1.19 -13.71 -18.49
CA THR A 71 -0.88 -13.54 -17.06
C THR A 71 -0.59 -12.07 -16.75
N PHE A 72 -0.88 -11.62 -15.53
CA PHE A 72 -0.69 -10.25 -15.03
C PHE A 72 -0.13 -10.25 -13.61
#